data_AF-A0A1Q5L4B9-F1
#
_entry.id   AF-A0A1Q5L4B9-F1
#
_cell.length_a   1.000
_cell.length_b   1.000
_cell.length_c   1.000
_cell.angle_alpha   90.00
_cell.angle_beta   90.00
_cell.angle_gamma   90.00
#
_symmetry.space_group_name_H-M   'P 1'
#
loop_
_entity.id
_entity.type
_entity.pdbx_description
1 polymer ?
#
loop_
_entity_poly.entity_id
_entity_poly.type
_entity_poly.pdbx_seq_one_letter_code
_entity_poly.pdbx_strand_id
1 'polypeptide(L)'
;MGKKIEELQVEIDELALSLVGWQVDDVRARLVTQSFDDTHFQEIAVSGTARFLAEDWTDRFSRGEADDYPPTLLLGVSPVDRPEAVSYTHALLETIRKAGKRPVRFSHSSDTWECSKPVRPEQIRFQVTSFDLADTNLDLGWPTGKTKPLPVEVIDETAHEAVRLKPAVCDAAVVGKKRDASVQVRLGGFAEFGSAQDLWSVLAATEPWRDEDDREEAFETPLPGVVVEVLDDTGFLLDKRDSYLGGFVPVAEGGRLPARQPRWVAQYSFGVHDLAGDPARVVVRLLDAEDL
;
A
#
# COMPACT_ATOMS: atom_id res chain seq x y z
N MET A 1 -21.66 3.59 31.63
CA MET A 1 -21.31 3.93 30.23
C MET A 1 -20.51 5.22 30.22
N GLY A 2 -19.30 5.19 29.67
CA GLY A 2 -18.41 6.36 29.63
C GLY A 2 -17.73 6.48 28.27
N LYS A 3 -17.69 7.70 27.73
CA LYS A 3 -16.92 8.03 26.53
C LYS A 3 -15.65 8.77 26.94
N LYS A 4 -14.49 8.28 26.53
CA LYS A 4 -13.18 8.90 26.74
C LYS A 4 -12.59 9.25 25.38
N ILE A 5 -11.98 10.44 25.28
CA ILE A 5 -11.30 10.90 24.06
C ILE A 5 -9.90 11.31 24.48
N GLU A 6 -8.89 10.74 23.82
CA GLU A 6 -7.48 10.99 24.11
C GLU A 6 -6.75 11.38 22.83
N GLU A 7 -5.79 12.29 22.93
CA GLU A 7 -4.95 12.65 21.77
C GLU A 7 -4.00 11.51 21.44
N LEU A 8 -3.79 11.31 20.14
CA LEU A 8 -2.85 10.34 19.61
C LEU A 8 -1.73 11.09 18.89
N GLN A 9 -0.48 10.73 19.19
CA GLN A 9 0.66 11.29 18.49
C GLN A 9 0.65 10.82 17.03
N VAL A 10 0.86 11.76 16.11
CA VAL A 10 0.92 11.48 14.68
C VAL A 10 2.36 11.60 14.20
N GLU A 11 2.89 10.55 13.61
CA GLU A 11 4.18 10.56 12.92
C GLU A 11 3.97 10.97 11.46
N ILE A 12 4.74 11.95 10.99
CA ILE A 12 4.73 12.38 9.59
C ILE A 12 5.99 11.84 8.93
N ASP A 13 5.81 11.02 7.89
CA ASP A 13 6.92 10.57 7.05
C ASP A 13 7.26 11.64 6.00
N GLU A 14 7.92 12.71 6.44
CA GLU A 14 8.22 13.88 5.60
C GLU A 14 9.03 13.51 4.35
N LEU A 15 9.94 12.53 4.47
CA LEU A 15 10.73 12.05 3.34
C LEU A 15 9.84 11.36 2.31
N ALA A 16 9.00 10.42 2.73
CA ALA A 16 8.10 9.73 1.83
C ALA A 16 7.14 10.66 1.11
N LEU A 17 6.60 11.63 1.84
CA LEU A 17 5.61 12.59 1.34
C LEU A 17 6.24 13.57 0.35
N SER A 18 7.41 14.13 0.67
CA SER A 18 8.10 15.07 -0.21
C SER A 18 8.48 14.45 -1.56
N LEU A 19 8.90 13.17 -1.59
CA LEU A 19 9.23 12.46 -2.83
C LEU A 19 8.05 12.34 -3.81
N VAL A 20 6.82 12.44 -3.31
CA VAL A 20 5.59 12.38 -4.10
C VAL A 20 4.83 13.71 -4.11
N GLY A 21 5.49 14.80 -3.75
CA GLY A 21 4.94 16.16 -3.80
C GLY A 21 3.90 16.48 -2.72
N TRP A 22 3.81 15.71 -1.64
CA TRP A 22 2.92 16.03 -0.52
C TRP A 22 3.65 16.75 0.61
N GLN A 23 2.99 17.77 1.14
CA GLN A 23 3.36 18.44 2.38
C GLN A 23 2.16 18.42 3.34
N VAL A 24 2.36 17.98 4.59
CA VAL A 24 1.31 18.03 5.61
C VAL A 24 1.44 19.33 6.41
N ASP A 25 0.39 20.16 6.39
CA ASP A 25 0.36 21.46 7.08
C ASP A 25 -0.03 21.29 8.58
N ASP A 26 -1.03 20.46 8.85
CA ASP A 26 -1.52 20.12 10.20
C ASP A 26 -2.22 18.77 10.15
N VAL A 27 -2.03 17.95 11.19
CA VAL A 27 -2.80 16.71 11.37
C VAL A 27 -2.98 16.44 12.86
N ARG A 28 -4.18 15.98 13.21
CA ARG A 28 -4.52 15.58 14.57
C ARG A 28 -5.28 14.27 14.54
N ALA A 29 -4.89 13.35 15.42
CA ALA A 29 -5.59 12.10 15.65
C ALA A 29 -6.06 12.00 17.10
N ARG A 30 -7.18 11.31 17.29
CA ARG A 30 -7.77 11.04 18.61
C ARG A 30 -8.18 9.59 18.71
N LEU A 31 -7.87 8.97 19.84
CA LEU A 31 -8.42 7.69 20.23
C LEU A 31 -9.72 7.93 20.99
N VAL A 32 -10.83 7.42 20.47
CA VAL A 32 -12.15 7.49 21.10
C VAL A 32 -12.44 6.12 21.69
N THR A 33 -12.77 6.07 22.99
CA THR A 33 -13.11 4.84 23.70
C THR A 33 -14.52 4.94 24.28
N GLN A 34 -15.38 4.00 23.96
CA GLN A 34 -16.71 3.83 24.56
C GLN A 34 -16.72 2.57 25.42
N SER A 35 -16.99 2.71 26.72
CA SER A 35 -16.95 1.61 27.67
C SER A 35 -18.35 1.22 28.16
N PHE A 36 -18.64 -0.08 28.08
CA PHE A 36 -19.86 -0.75 28.55
C PHE A 36 -19.47 -1.95 29.40
N ASP A 37 -19.65 -1.85 30.72
CA ASP A 37 -19.25 -2.88 31.68
C ASP A 37 -17.78 -3.34 31.46
N ASP A 38 -17.57 -4.60 31.07
CA ASP A 38 -16.24 -5.20 30.81
C ASP A 38 -15.84 -5.17 29.31
N THR A 39 -16.59 -4.45 28.47
CA THR A 39 -16.36 -4.37 27.02
C THR A 39 -16.09 -2.93 26.60
N HIS A 40 -15.08 -2.74 25.74
CA HIS A 40 -14.68 -1.43 25.26
C HIS A 40 -14.64 -1.41 23.73
N PHE A 41 -15.20 -0.36 23.15
CA PHE A 41 -15.17 -0.11 21.71
C PHE A 41 -14.28 1.09 21.45
N GLN A 42 -13.31 0.94 20.56
CA GLN A 42 -12.34 1.99 20.25
C GLN A 42 -12.29 2.29 18.76
N GLU A 43 -12.05 3.55 18.43
CA GLU A 43 -11.83 4.04 17.07
C GLU A 43 -10.77 5.17 17.10
N ILE A 44 -10.03 5.34 16.01
CA ILE A 44 -9.17 6.48 15.74
C ILE A 44 -9.91 7.42 14.80
N ALA A 45 -10.10 8.67 15.24
CA ALA A 45 -10.59 9.75 14.40
C ALA A 45 -9.42 10.69 14.06
N VAL A 46 -9.21 10.96 12.78
CA VAL A 46 -8.15 11.84 12.29
C VAL A 46 -8.72 12.95 11.42
N SER A 47 -8.13 14.13 11.53
CA SER A 47 -8.39 15.26 10.64
C SER A 47 -7.06 15.95 10.34
N GLY A 48 -6.87 16.36 9.09
CA GLY A 48 -5.67 17.05 8.68
C GLY A 48 -5.86 17.94 7.46
N THR A 49 -4.80 18.65 7.13
CA THR A 49 -4.68 19.48 5.92
C THR A 49 -3.34 19.16 5.27
N ALA A 50 -3.37 18.88 3.98
CA ALA A 50 -2.18 18.63 3.19
C ALA A 50 -2.19 19.47 1.92
N ARG A 51 -1.00 19.79 1.41
CA ARG A 51 -0.80 20.54 0.17
C ARG A 51 -0.04 19.67 -0.81
N PHE A 52 -0.48 19.69 -2.05
CA PHE A 52 0.24 19.07 -3.15
C PHE A 52 1.09 20.13 -3.86
N LEU A 53 2.39 19.86 -3.96
CA LEU A 53 3.42 20.67 -4.62
C LEU A 53 3.87 19.89 -5.86
N ALA A 54 3.30 20.25 -7.02
CA ALA A 54 3.55 19.53 -8.26
C ALA A 54 5.02 19.64 -8.71
N GLU A 55 5.67 20.74 -8.36
CA GLU A 55 7.08 21.01 -8.61
C GLU A 55 8.02 20.02 -7.89
N ASP A 56 7.58 19.43 -6.78
CA ASP A 56 8.35 18.47 -5.98
C ASP A 56 8.10 17.03 -6.45
N TRP A 57 7.08 16.80 -7.28
CA TRP A 57 6.73 15.50 -7.86
C TRP A 57 7.34 15.33 -9.25
N THR A 58 8.67 15.41 -9.32
CA THR A 58 9.42 15.43 -10.59
C THR A 58 9.55 14.06 -11.26
N ASP A 59 9.57 12.97 -10.49
CA ASP A 59 9.62 11.59 -10.98
C ASP A 59 8.23 10.94 -10.83
N ARG A 60 7.45 10.97 -11.92
CA ARG A 60 6.06 10.51 -11.93
C ARG A 60 5.93 9.07 -12.41
N PHE A 61 5.68 8.16 -11.48
CA PHE A 61 5.25 6.79 -11.80
C PHE A 61 3.73 6.80 -11.91
N SER A 62 3.22 6.99 -13.13
CA SER A 62 1.79 7.14 -13.41
C SER A 62 1.08 5.79 -13.39
N ARG A 63 -0.26 5.80 -13.27
CA ARG A 63 -1.09 4.64 -13.58
C ARG A 63 -1.53 4.57 -15.06
N GLY A 64 -0.74 5.18 -15.93
CA GLY A 64 -1.01 5.38 -17.36
C GLY A 64 -1.31 6.85 -17.70
N GLU A 65 -1.33 7.15 -19.00
CA GLU A 65 -1.41 8.52 -19.55
C GLU A 65 -2.61 9.35 -19.07
N ALA A 66 -3.72 8.69 -18.74
CA ALA A 66 -4.96 9.35 -18.30
C ALA A 66 -5.06 9.56 -16.78
N ASP A 67 -4.08 9.06 -16.00
CA ASP A 67 -4.06 9.28 -14.57
C ASP A 67 -3.92 10.78 -14.29
N ASP A 68 -4.80 11.36 -13.49
CA ASP A 68 -4.75 12.76 -13.08
C ASP A 68 -4.70 12.93 -11.57
N TYR A 69 -4.35 11.85 -10.85
CA TYR A 69 -4.22 11.82 -9.41
C TYR A 69 -2.74 11.84 -8.98
N PRO A 70 -2.39 12.57 -7.91
CA PRO A 70 -1.12 12.37 -7.23
C PRO A 70 -1.15 11.04 -6.46
N PRO A 71 0.02 10.53 -6.03
CA PRO A 71 0.06 9.34 -5.18
C PRO A 71 -0.75 9.58 -3.91
N THR A 72 -1.50 8.58 -3.45
CA THR A 72 -2.47 8.77 -2.37
C THR A 72 -1.76 9.00 -1.03
N LEU A 73 -2.24 9.95 -0.22
CA LEU A 73 -1.89 10.03 1.19
C LEU A 73 -2.44 8.81 1.91
N LEU A 74 -1.60 8.11 2.65
CA LEU A 74 -1.98 6.95 3.43
C LEU A 74 -1.92 7.25 4.92
N LEU A 75 -2.87 6.70 5.66
CA LEU A 75 -2.86 6.64 7.12
C LEU A 75 -2.46 5.22 7.52
N GLY A 76 -1.39 5.09 8.30
CA GLY A 76 -0.92 3.82 8.85
C GLY A 76 -1.22 3.73 10.34
N VAL A 77 -1.76 2.59 10.79
CA VAL A 77 -1.91 2.28 12.22
C VAL A 77 -1.23 0.95 12.54
N SER A 78 -0.41 0.93 13.59
CA SER A 78 0.21 -0.29 14.11
C SER A 78 0.35 -0.25 15.63
N PRO A 79 0.56 -1.39 16.30
CA PRO A 79 1.07 -1.41 17.65
C PRO A 79 2.50 -0.89 17.68
N VAL A 80 2.88 -0.18 18.75
CA VAL A 80 4.26 0.31 18.94
C VAL A 80 5.25 -0.85 19.05
N ASP A 81 4.83 -1.98 19.64
CA ASP A 81 5.67 -3.17 19.83
C ASP A 81 5.72 -4.10 18.61
N ARG A 82 4.89 -3.84 17.59
CA ARG A 82 4.78 -4.61 16.34
C ARG A 82 4.55 -3.67 15.15
N PRO A 83 5.52 -2.79 14.83
CA PRO A 83 5.38 -1.82 13.75
C PRO A 83 5.17 -2.45 12.37
N GLU A 84 5.61 -3.69 12.17
CA GLU A 84 5.40 -4.48 10.95
C GLU A 84 3.91 -4.79 10.68
N ALA A 85 3.07 -4.83 11.72
CA ALA A 85 1.64 -5.13 11.60
C ALA A 85 0.80 -3.94 11.11
N VAL A 86 1.43 -2.94 10.47
CA VAL A 86 0.76 -1.71 10.03
C VAL A 86 -0.41 -2.00 9.09
N SER A 87 -1.55 -1.35 9.32
CA SER A 87 -2.67 -1.31 8.39
C SER A 87 -2.70 0.07 7.75
N TYR A 88 -2.67 0.14 6.43
CA TYR A 88 -2.79 1.38 5.68
C TYR A 88 -4.20 1.55 5.13
N THR A 89 -4.66 2.79 5.08
CA THR A 89 -5.84 3.17 4.30
C THR A 89 -5.60 4.50 3.57
N HIS A 90 -6.45 4.77 2.58
CA HIS A 90 -6.40 6.00 1.80
C HIS A 90 -7.02 7.16 2.59
N ALA A 91 -6.24 8.22 2.84
CA ALA A 91 -6.69 9.40 3.56
C ALA A 91 -7.40 10.41 2.65
N LEU A 92 -6.91 10.54 1.42
CA LEU A 92 -7.30 11.59 0.49
C LEU A 92 -7.18 11.11 -0.96
N LEU A 93 -8.27 11.24 -1.72
CA LEU A 93 -8.29 11.06 -3.16
C LEU A 93 -8.74 12.37 -3.81
N GLU A 94 -7.82 13.06 -4.46
CA GLU A 94 -8.08 14.34 -5.11
C GLU A 94 -7.23 14.49 -6.36
N THR A 95 -7.78 15.10 -7.42
CA THR A 95 -7.03 15.31 -8.68
C THR A 95 -5.88 16.31 -8.51
N ILE A 96 -4.81 16.16 -9.26
CA ILE A 96 -3.65 17.08 -9.32
C ILE A 96 -4.14 18.53 -9.50
N ARG A 97 -5.07 18.75 -10.44
CA ARG A 97 -5.62 20.07 -10.75
C ARG A 97 -6.28 20.74 -9.54
N LYS A 98 -6.94 19.99 -8.67
CA LYS A 98 -7.61 20.53 -7.48
C LYS A 98 -6.64 20.65 -6.31
N ALA A 99 -5.80 19.64 -6.10
CA ALA A 99 -4.82 19.60 -5.01
C ALA A 99 -3.74 20.69 -5.16
N GLY A 100 -3.33 21.01 -6.39
CA GLY A 100 -2.34 22.07 -6.66
C GLY A 100 -2.86 23.50 -6.51
N LYS A 101 -4.18 23.71 -6.35
CA LYS A 101 -4.75 25.07 -6.23
C LYS A 101 -4.76 25.59 -4.80
N ARG A 102 -4.85 24.69 -3.81
CA ARG A 102 -5.05 25.03 -2.41
C ARG A 102 -4.79 23.82 -1.51
N PRO A 103 -4.46 24.03 -0.23
CA PRO A 103 -4.46 22.96 0.74
C PRO A 103 -5.80 22.22 0.77
N VAL A 104 -5.72 20.89 0.84
CA VAL A 104 -6.85 19.97 0.86
C VAL A 104 -7.02 19.44 2.27
N ARG A 105 -8.27 19.51 2.77
CA ARG A 105 -8.63 18.96 4.08
C ARG A 105 -9.10 17.53 3.93
N PHE A 106 -8.70 16.69 4.86
CA PHE A 106 -9.18 15.32 4.96
C PHE A 106 -9.61 15.02 6.39
N SER A 107 -10.56 14.11 6.51
CA SER A 107 -11.06 13.59 7.78
C SER A 107 -11.37 12.12 7.56
N HIS A 108 -10.93 11.27 8.47
CA HIS A 108 -11.14 9.83 8.39
C HIS A 108 -11.40 9.28 9.79
N SER A 109 -12.13 8.18 9.87
CA SER A 109 -12.31 7.43 11.11
C SER A 109 -12.07 5.97 10.81
N SER A 110 -11.34 5.32 11.70
CA SER A 110 -11.13 3.88 11.64
C SER A 110 -12.44 3.12 11.78
N ASP A 111 -12.41 1.84 11.46
CA ASP A 111 -13.40 0.92 12.00
C ASP A 111 -13.39 0.96 13.53
N THR A 112 -14.54 0.66 14.12
CA THR A 112 -14.64 0.45 15.56
C THR A 112 -14.18 -0.97 15.88
N TRP A 113 -13.23 -1.12 16.80
CA TRP A 113 -12.81 -2.43 17.30
C TRP A 113 -13.17 -2.65 18.76
N GLU A 114 -13.52 -3.89 19.07
CA GLU A 114 -13.80 -4.34 20.44
C GLU A 114 -12.51 -4.76 21.16
N CYS A 115 -12.38 -4.39 22.42
CA CYS A 115 -11.29 -4.81 23.28
C CYS A 115 -11.75 -5.06 24.73
N SER A 116 -11.21 -6.12 25.35
CA SER A 116 -11.45 -6.44 26.76
C SER A 116 -10.67 -5.54 27.72
N LYS A 117 -9.64 -4.87 27.21
CA LYS A 117 -8.88 -3.83 27.91
C LYS A 117 -8.63 -2.71 26.91
N PRO A 118 -8.94 -1.45 27.24
CA PRO A 118 -8.71 -0.33 26.33
C PRO A 118 -7.23 -0.25 25.96
N VAL A 119 -6.94 -0.15 24.67
CA VAL A 119 -5.62 0.22 24.18
C VAL A 119 -5.38 1.67 24.57
N ARG A 120 -4.18 1.99 25.05
CA ARG A 120 -3.80 3.37 25.40
C ARG A 120 -3.09 4.05 24.22
N PRO A 121 -3.17 5.39 24.08
CA PRO A 121 -2.52 6.11 22.98
C PRO A 121 -1.03 5.76 22.79
N GLU A 122 -0.27 5.60 23.88
CA GLU A 122 1.16 5.26 23.84
C GLU A 122 1.47 3.84 23.32
N GLN A 123 0.46 3.01 23.10
CA GLN A 123 0.59 1.68 22.52
C GLN A 123 0.32 1.67 21.01
N ILE A 124 -0.16 2.80 20.48
CA ILE A 124 -0.57 2.96 19.09
C ILE A 124 0.48 3.84 18.40
N ARG A 125 1.06 3.31 17.33
CA ARG A 125 1.81 4.09 16.35
C ARG A 125 0.85 4.47 15.24
N PHE A 126 0.73 5.76 15.00
CA PHE A 126 -0.12 6.29 13.93
C PHE A 126 0.72 7.21 13.04
N GLN A 127 0.70 6.95 11.75
CA GLN A 127 1.56 7.64 10.79
C GLN A 127 0.79 8.13 9.56
N VAL A 128 1.28 9.22 8.98
CA VAL A 128 0.88 9.69 7.65
C VAL A 128 2.06 9.54 6.71
N THR A 129 1.87 8.81 5.61
CA THR A 129 2.91 8.54 4.62
C THR A 129 2.30 8.49 3.22
N SER A 130 3.12 8.19 2.22
CA SER A 130 2.68 7.90 0.86
C SER A 130 3.73 7.04 0.14
N PHE A 131 3.28 6.32 -0.88
CA PHE A 131 4.09 5.50 -1.78
C PHE A 131 3.79 5.92 -3.20
N ASP A 132 4.72 5.72 -4.13
CA ASP A 132 4.46 5.95 -5.54
C ASP A 132 3.28 5.10 -6.01
N LEU A 133 3.24 3.85 -5.54
CA LEU A 133 2.23 2.86 -5.89
C LEU A 133 1.68 2.23 -4.63
N ALA A 134 0.36 2.24 -4.50
CA ALA A 134 -0.34 1.71 -3.35
C ALA A 134 -1.58 0.95 -3.81
N ASP A 135 -1.66 -0.31 -3.42
CA ASP A 135 -2.87 -1.13 -3.49
C ASP A 135 -3.21 -1.64 -2.09
N THR A 136 -3.90 -0.80 -1.32
CA THR A 136 -4.27 -1.12 0.06
C THR A 136 -5.78 -1.24 0.15
N ASN A 137 -6.29 -2.47 0.15
CA ASN A 137 -7.72 -2.77 0.30
C ASN A 137 -8.10 -3.00 1.78
N LEU A 138 -7.36 -2.38 2.70
CA LEU A 138 -7.64 -2.44 4.13
C LEU A 138 -8.31 -1.14 4.57
N ASP A 139 -9.37 -1.30 5.36
CA ASP A 139 -9.86 -0.20 6.20
C ASP A 139 -8.80 0.14 7.25
N LEU A 140 -8.84 1.37 7.78
CA LEU A 140 -7.99 1.74 8.90
C LEU A 140 -8.44 0.93 10.12
N GLY A 141 -7.87 -0.25 10.32
CA GLY A 141 -8.24 -1.16 11.38
C GLY A 141 -7.11 -1.33 12.39
N TRP A 142 -7.44 -1.39 13.67
CA TRP A 142 -6.47 -1.83 14.68
C TRP A 142 -6.16 -3.31 14.44
N PRO A 143 -4.89 -3.71 14.28
CA PRO A 143 -4.52 -5.12 14.15
C PRO A 143 -4.70 -5.83 15.50
N THR A 144 -5.95 -6.18 15.80
CA THR A 144 -6.37 -6.77 17.07
C THR A 144 -5.87 -8.21 17.21
N GLY A 145 -5.57 -8.59 18.46
CA GLY A 145 -5.60 -9.99 18.87
C GLY A 145 -4.30 -10.78 18.76
N LYS A 146 -4.40 -12.06 19.12
CA LYS A 146 -3.33 -13.04 18.93
C LYS A 146 -3.14 -13.20 17.43
N THR A 147 -1.97 -12.86 16.94
CA THR A 147 -1.58 -13.14 15.56
C THR A 147 -0.95 -14.53 15.49
N LYS A 148 -1.25 -15.28 14.44
CA LYS A 148 -0.51 -16.49 14.07
C LYS A 148 0.24 -16.17 12.78
N PRO A 149 1.57 -15.97 12.82
CA PRO A 149 2.36 -15.79 11.62
C PRO A 149 2.17 -16.98 10.67
N LEU A 150 2.06 -16.68 9.38
CA LEU A 150 2.09 -17.68 8.32
C LEU A 150 3.43 -17.57 7.59
N PRO A 151 4.09 -18.69 7.26
CA PRO A 151 5.25 -18.65 6.39
C PRO A 151 4.85 -18.06 5.04
N VAL A 152 5.72 -17.20 4.51
CA VAL A 152 5.56 -16.60 3.19
C VAL A 152 6.71 -17.05 2.30
N GLU A 153 6.36 -17.54 1.11
CA GLU A 153 7.29 -17.87 0.05
C GLU A 153 7.13 -16.86 -1.07
N VAL A 154 8.24 -16.25 -1.51
CA VAL A 154 8.23 -15.31 -2.64
C VAL A 154 8.85 -16.01 -3.84
N ILE A 155 8.13 -16.06 -4.94
CA ILE A 155 8.55 -16.65 -6.20
C ILE A 155 8.55 -15.54 -7.25
N ASP A 156 9.71 -15.29 -7.85
CA ASP A 156 9.83 -14.36 -8.96
C ASP A 156 9.71 -15.15 -10.27
N GLU A 157 8.62 -14.94 -11.00
CA GLU A 157 8.30 -15.59 -12.28
C GLU A 157 8.31 -14.58 -13.43
N THR A 158 8.85 -13.37 -13.20
CA THR A 158 9.04 -12.36 -14.26
C THR A 158 10.02 -12.89 -15.31
N ALA A 159 9.60 -12.84 -16.58
CA ALA A 159 10.45 -13.12 -17.74
C ALA A 159 11.26 -11.88 -18.14
N HIS A 160 10.71 -10.68 -17.93
CA HIS A 160 11.33 -9.41 -18.31
C HIS A 160 12.20 -8.84 -17.18
N GLU A 161 13.51 -8.93 -17.35
CA GLU A 161 14.45 -8.47 -16.33
C GLU A 161 14.63 -6.94 -16.23
N ALA A 162 14.07 -6.18 -17.17
CA ALA A 162 14.25 -4.73 -17.26
C ALA A 162 13.55 -3.96 -16.14
N VAL A 163 12.52 -4.54 -15.53
CA VAL A 163 11.83 -3.99 -14.37
C VAL A 163 11.60 -5.12 -13.37
N ARG A 164 12.03 -4.94 -12.13
CA ARG A 164 11.91 -5.97 -11.09
C ARG A 164 11.36 -5.37 -9.82
N LEU A 165 10.29 -5.95 -9.29
CA LEU A 165 9.87 -5.65 -7.93
C LEU A 165 10.87 -6.24 -6.94
N LYS A 166 11.32 -5.44 -5.98
CA LYS A 166 12.19 -5.85 -4.89
C LYS A 166 11.42 -5.76 -3.57
N PRO A 167 10.73 -6.83 -3.14
CA PRO A 167 10.07 -6.85 -1.85
C PRO A 167 11.10 -6.68 -0.73
N ALA A 168 10.93 -5.63 0.08
CA ALA A 168 11.68 -5.40 1.31
C ALA A 168 10.87 -5.84 2.54
N VAL A 169 9.54 -5.84 2.42
CA VAL A 169 8.59 -6.31 3.43
C VAL A 169 7.71 -7.36 2.77
N CYS A 170 7.58 -8.51 3.43
CA CYS A 170 6.72 -9.60 3.00
C CYS A 170 6.30 -10.41 4.23
N ASP A 171 5.12 -10.09 4.77
CA ASP A 171 4.56 -10.78 5.94
C ASP A 171 3.13 -11.24 5.71
N ALA A 172 2.80 -12.35 6.36
CA ALA A 172 1.44 -12.84 6.44
C ALA A 172 1.13 -13.33 7.84
N ALA A 173 -0.09 -13.08 8.30
CA ALA A 173 -0.58 -13.61 9.56
C ALA A 173 -2.08 -13.82 9.53
N VAL A 174 -2.55 -14.82 10.28
CA VAL A 174 -3.95 -14.87 10.69
C VAL A 174 -4.14 -13.91 11.86
N VAL A 175 -5.08 -12.99 11.72
CA VAL A 175 -5.45 -11.96 12.69
C VAL A 175 -6.90 -12.17 13.11
N GLY A 176 -7.28 -11.78 14.33
CA GLY A 176 -8.65 -11.94 14.83
C GLY A 176 -8.96 -13.30 15.45
N LYS A 177 -10.25 -13.59 15.67
CA LYS A 177 -10.73 -14.84 16.29
C LYS A 177 -12.00 -15.33 15.61
N LYS A 178 -12.11 -16.64 15.43
CA LYS A 178 -13.33 -17.34 14.97
C LYS A 178 -13.86 -16.72 13.67
N ARG A 179 -15.06 -16.12 13.69
CA ARG A 179 -15.77 -15.63 12.50
C ARG A 179 -15.14 -14.39 11.90
N ASP A 180 -14.49 -13.56 12.70
CA ASP A 180 -13.85 -12.32 12.23
C ASP A 180 -12.35 -12.51 11.95
N ALA A 181 -11.88 -13.77 11.90
CA ALA A 181 -10.50 -14.05 11.58
C ALA A 181 -10.24 -13.79 10.10
N SER A 182 -9.12 -13.12 9.79
CA SER A 182 -8.67 -12.89 8.42
C SER A 182 -7.19 -13.22 8.26
N VAL A 183 -6.81 -13.68 7.08
CA VAL A 183 -5.41 -13.71 6.65
C VAL A 183 -5.08 -12.31 6.15
N GLN A 184 -4.14 -11.65 6.81
CA GLN A 184 -3.59 -10.39 6.35
C GLN A 184 -2.23 -10.63 5.72
N VAL A 185 -2.04 -10.13 4.50
CA VAL A 185 -0.77 -10.20 3.77
C VAL A 185 -0.32 -8.77 3.48
N ARG A 186 0.92 -8.45 3.81
CA ARG A 186 1.51 -7.13 3.58
C ARG A 186 2.79 -7.28 2.79
N LEU A 187 2.88 -6.51 1.72
CA LEU A 187 3.98 -6.49 0.79
C LEU A 187 4.40 -5.05 0.59
N GLY A 188 5.70 -4.81 0.47
CA GLY A 188 6.20 -3.50 0.14
C GLY A 188 7.67 -3.51 -0.20
N GLY A 189 8.10 -2.50 -0.94
CA GLY A 189 9.46 -2.46 -1.44
C GLY A 189 9.66 -1.34 -2.44
N PHE A 190 10.57 -1.57 -3.37
CA PHE A 190 10.85 -0.68 -4.49
C PHE A 190 10.81 -1.45 -5.81
N ALA A 191 10.65 -0.75 -6.93
CA ALA A 191 10.86 -1.34 -8.25
C ALA A 191 12.21 -0.89 -8.80
N GLU A 192 13.09 -1.85 -9.08
CA GLU A 192 14.34 -1.61 -9.76
C GLU A 192 14.11 -1.67 -11.27
N PHE A 193 14.72 -0.78 -12.03
CA PHE A 193 14.64 -0.79 -13.48
C PHE A 193 16.01 -0.59 -14.12
N GLY A 194 16.18 -1.17 -15.30
CA GLY A 194 17.40 -1.13 -16.09
C GLY A 194 17.56 0.17 -16.89
N SER A 195 18.37 0.10 -17.93
CA SER A 195 18.58 1.22 -18.84
C SER A 195 17.34 1.47 -19.72
N ALA A 196 17.27 2.65 -20.34
CA ALA A 196 16.23 2.94 -21.34
C ALA A 196 16.21 1.93 -22.50
N GLN A 197 17.36 1.32 -22.82
CA GLN A 197 17.44 0.25 -23.81
C GLN A 197 16.78 -1.04 -23.33
N ASP A 198 16.98 -1.42 -22.07
CA ASP A 198 16.37 -2.62 -21.49
C ASP A 198 14.85 -2.46 -21.45
N LEU A 199 14.38 -1.28 -21.02
CA LEU A 199 12.95 -0.93 -20.99
C LEU A 199 12.33 -0.91 -22.40
N TRP A 200 13.02 -0.34 -23.38
CA TRP A 200 12.59 -0.37 -24.78
C TRP A 200 12.46 -1.79 -25.31
N SER A 201 13.39 -2.68 -24.95
CA SER A 201 13.39 -4.07 -25.43
C SER A 201 12.16 -4.83 -24.91
N VAL A 202 11.73 -4.56 -23.68
CA VAL A 202 10.49 -5.11 -23.13
C VAL A 202 9.28 -4.55 -23.87
N LEU A 203 9.21 -3.23 -24.05
CA LEU A 203 8.10 -2.60 -24.74
C LEU A 203 7.96 -3.05 -26.21
N ALA A 204 9.07 -3.18 -26.93
CA ALA A 204 9.06 -3.67 -28.32
C ALA A 204 8.66 -5.15 -28.42
N ALA A 205 8.90 -5.94 -27.37
CA ALA A 205 8.46 -7.34 -27.30
C ALA A 205 6.95 -7.45 -27.07
N THR A 206 6.37 -6.54 -26.28
CA THR A 206 4.93 -6.53 -25.96
C THR A 206 4.09 -5.77 -26.98
N GLU A 207 4.67 -4.75 -27.64
CA GLU A 207 4.05 -3.93 -28.68
C GLU A 207 4.82 -4.05 -30.02
N PRO A 208 4.65 -5.15 -30.76
CA PRO A 208 5.46 -5.44 -31.96
C PRO A 208 5.17 -4.51 -33.15
N TRP A 209 4.23 -3.58 -33.02
CA TRP A 209 3.95 -2.54 -34.00
C TRP A 209 4.82 -1.29 -33.85
N ARG A 210 5.60 -1.17 -32.76
CA ARG A 210 6.54 -0.05 -32.58
C ARG A 210 7.78 -0.25 -33.44
N ASP A 211 8.18 0.81 -34.12
CA ASP A 211 9.38 0.82 -34.97
C ASP A 211 10.62 1.24 -34.16
N GLU A 212 11.83 0.92 -34.62
CA GLU A 212 13.07 1.34 -33.93
C GLU A 212 13.20 2.87 -33.80
N ASP A 213 12.59 3.62 -34.71
CA ASP A 213 12.58 5.08 -34.71
C ASP A 213 11.78 5.66 -33.52
N ASP A 214 10.79 4.92 -33.01
CA ASP A 214 9.96 5.31 -31.86
C ASP A 214 10.75 5.26 -30.53
N ARG A 215 11.96 4.70 -30.53
CA ARG A 215 12.82 4.57 -29.34
C ARG A 215 13.27 5.93 -28.78
N GLU A 216 13.34 6.95 -29.63
CA GLU A 216 13.76 8.29 -29.22
C GLU A 216 12.60 9.10 -28.61
N GLU A 217 11.35 8.66 -28.82
CA GLU A 217 10.15 9.27 -28.27
C GLU A 217 9.96 8.92 -26.78
N ALA A 218 9.06 9.65 -26.11
CA ALA A 218 8.68 9.31 -24.74
C ALA A 218 7.81 8.05 -24.72
N PHE A 219 8.06 7.15 -23.76
CA PHE A 219 7.27 5.94 -23.58
C PHE A 219 7.19 5.53 -22.11
N GLU A 220 6.28 4.62 -21.80
CA GLU A 220 6.08 4.08 -20.47
C GLU A 220 6.24 2.56 -20.53
N THR A 221 6.94 1.96 -19.56
CA THR A 221 7.07 0.50 -19.44
C THR A 221 6.32 0.03 -18.20
N PRO A 222 5.40 -0.95 -18.32
CA PRO A 222 4.61 -1.39 -17.18
C PRO A 222 5.50 -2.05 -16.12
N LEU A 223 5.15 -1.85 -14.85
CA LEU A 223 5.78 -2.59 -13.76
C LEU A 223 5.19 -4.00 -13.66
N PRO A 224 5.98 -5.00 -13.20
CA PRO A 224 5.43 -6.27 -12.78
C PRO A 224 4.39 -6.06 -11.68
N GLY A 225 3.49 -7.01 -11.54
CA GLY A 225 2.53 -7.03 -10.45
C GLY A 225 2.71 -8.25 -9.55
N VAL A 226 1.72 -8.45 -8.70
CA VAL A 226 1.82 -9.39 -7.59
C VAL A 226 0.57 -10.25 -7.50
N VAL A 227 0.79 -11.54 -7.36
CA VAL A 227 -0.25 -12.52 -7.05
C VAL A 227 -0.03 -13.07 -5.66
N VAL A 228 -1.08 -13.08 -4.85
CA VAL A 228 -1.08 -13.64 -3.49
C VAL A 228 -1.96 -14.88 -3.45
N GLU A 229 -1.35 -16.01 -3.16
CA GLU A 229 -2.00 -17.31 -3.01
C GLU A 229 -2.00 -17.70 -1.53
N VAL A 230 -3.18 -18.04 -0.98
CA VAL A 230 -3.32 -18.59 0.37
C VAL A 230 -3.50 -20.09 0.25
N LEU A 231 -2.67 -20.88 0.93
CA LEU A 231 -2.70 -22.34 0.84
C LEU A 231 -2.89 -23.00 2.21
N ASP A 232 -3.47 -24.20 2.20
CA ASP A 232 -3.52 -25.08 3.38
C ASP A 232 -2.22 -25.90 3.56
N ASP A 233 -2.20 -26.80 4.55
CA ASP A 233 -1.04 -27.62 4.89
C ASP A 233 -0.76 -28.75 3.89
N THR A 234 -1.72 -29.07 3.03
CA THR A 234 -1.57 -30.04 1.92
C THR A 234 -1.07 -29.39 0.63
N GLY A 235 -1.07 -28.04 0.58
CA GLY A 235 -0.75 -27.27 -0.61
C GLY A 235 -1.95 -27.01 -1.52
N PHE A 236 -3.17 -27.21 -1.04
CA PHE A 236 -4.38 -26.82 -1.76
C PHE A 236 -4.55 -25.30 -1.74
N LEU A 237 -4.86 -24.71 -2.89
CA LEU A 237 -5.12 -23.27 -3.04
C LEU A 237 -6.49 -22.93 -2.45
N LEU A 238 -6.50 -22.16 -1.36
CA LEU A 238 -7.71 -21.73 -0.68
C LEU A 238 -8.32 -20.48 -1.33
N ASP A 239 -7.49 -19.49 -1.68
CA ASP A 239 -7.90 -18.27 -2.36
C ASP A 239 -6.69 -17.62 -3.07
N LYS A 240 -6.97 -16.78 -4.06
CA LYS A 240 -5.98 -16.06 -4.87
C LYS A 240 -6.46 -14.62 -5.13
N ARG A 241 -5.55 -13.66 -5.03
CA ARG A 241 -5.78 -12.28 -5.47
C ARG A 241 -4.59 -11.73 -6.24
N ASP A 242 -4.91 -10.96 -7.27
CA ASP A 242 -3.95 -10.32 -8.15
C ASP A 242 -3.96 -8.82 -7.91
N SER A 243 -2.80 -8.18 -8.01
CA SER A 243 -2.65 -6.73 -8.01
C SER A 243 -1.71 -6.30 -9.11
N TYR A 244 -2.24 -5.43 -9.96
CA TYR A 244 -1.49 -4.82 -11.05
C TYR A 244 -0.56 -3.69 -10.55
N LEU A 245 -0.67 -3.24 -9.28
CA LEU A 245 -0.07 -2.02 -8.69
C LEU A 245 -0.33 -0.69 -9.45
N GLY A 246 -0.73 -0.78 -10.73
CA GLY A 246 -1.04 0.32 -11.62
C GLY A 246 0.15 0.96 -12.31
N GLY A 247 1.39 0.77 -11.82
CA GLY A 247 2.48 1.70 -12.14
C GLY A 247 3.23 1.43 -13.44
N PHE A 248 3.75 2.51 -14.02
CA PHE A 248 4.66 2.48 -15.15
C PHE A 248 5.98 3.21 -14.84
N VAL A 249 7.08 2.77 -15.45
CA VAL A 249 8.35 3.50 -15.50
C VAL A 249 8.33 4.42 -16.70
N PRO A 250 8.32 5.75 -16.54
CA PRO A 250 8.37 6.67 -17.66
C PRO A 250 9.80 6.78 -18.19
N VAL A 251 9.94 6.81 -19.51
CA VAL A 251 11.16 7.15 -20.23
C VAL A 251 10.86 8.41 -21.03
N ALA A 252 11.52 9.52 -20.69
CA ALA A 252 11.35 10.77 -21.44
C ALA A 252 12.16 10.74 -22.74
N GLU A 253 11.80 11.64 -23.68
CA GLU A 253 12.51 11.84 -24.94
C GLU A 253 14.04 11.84 -24.76
N GLY A 254 14.73 11.15 -25.67
CA GLY A 254 16.18 10.95 -25.58
C GLY A 254 16.61 9.91 -24.52
N GLY A 255 15.70 9.08 -24.04
CA GLY A 255 16.00 7.95 -23.15
C GLY A 255 16.29 8.34 -21.70
N ARG A 256 15.82 9.51 -21.24
CA ARG A 256 16.06 9.97 -19.87
C ARG A 256 15.15 9.23 -18.88
N LEU A 257 15.77 8.58 -17.90
CA LEU A 257 15.10 7.84 -16.84
C LEU A 257 14.81 8.70 -15.60
N PRO A 258 13.89 8.26 -14.72
CA PRO A 258 13.66 8.87 -13.41
C PRO A 258 14.92 8.84 -12.55
N ALA A 259 15.08 9.83 -11.66
CA ALA A 259 16.26 9.93 -10.80
C ALA A 259 16.26 8.95 -9.61
N ARG A 260 15.11 8.32 -9.34
CA ARG A 260 14.92 7.37 -8.23
C ARG A 260 14.07 6.18 -8.64
N GLN A 261 14.09 5.15 -7.81
CA GLN A 261 13.19 4.00 -7.92
C GLN A 261 11.83 4.30 -7.24
N PRO A 262 10.70 3.82 -7.78
CA PRO A 262 9.40 3.95 -7.13
C PRO A 262 9.31 3.02 -5.93
N ARG A 263 8.69 3.50 -4.87
CA ARG A 263 8.30 2.70 -3.71
C ARG A 263 6.88 2.22 -3.89
N TRP A 264 6.63 0.98 -3.47
CA TRP A 264 5.31 0.38 -3.58
C TRP A 264 4.89 -0.30 -2.28
N VAL A 265 3.57 -0.38 -2.07
CA VAL A 265 2.94 -1.13 -1.00
C VAL A 265 1.69 -1.84 -1.50
N ALA A 266 1.47 -3.07 -1.07
CA ALA A 266 0.25 -3.82 -1.31
C ALA A 266 -0.22 -4.51 -0.02
N GLN A 267 -1.51 -4.44 0.26
CA GLN A 267 -2.11 -5.09 1.44
C GLN A 267 -3.40 -5.81 1.10
N TYR A 268 -3.49 -7.06 1.54
CA TYR A 268 -4.62 -7.95 1.27
C TYR A 268 -5.21 -8.50 2.56
N SER A 269 -6.52 -8.72 2.54
CA SER A 269 -7.26 -9.39 3.61
C SER A 269 -8.17 -10.46 3.00
N PHE A 270 -8.07 -11.67 3.53
CA PHE A 270 -8.91 -12.82 3.16
C PHE A 270 -9.68 -13.27 4.40
N GLY A 271 -11.00 -13.32 4.34
CA GLY A 271 -11.82 -13.82 5.44
C GLY A 271 -11.58 -15.32 5.65
N VAL A 272 -11.06 -15.73 6.81
CA VAL A 272 -10.76 -17.15 7.08
C VAL A 272 -12.04 -18.00 7.01
N HIS A 273 -13.18 -17.43 7.35
CA HIS A 273 -14.47 -18.11 7.29
C HIS A 273 -14.99 -18.34 5.85
N ASP A 274 -14.45 -17.60 4.88
CA ASP A 274 -14.78 -17.75 3.46
C ASP A 274 -13.89 -18.80 2.77
N LEU A 275 -12.80 -19.21 3.41
CA LEU A 275 -11.86 -20.20 2.87
C LEU A 275 -12.42 -21.62 3.01
N ALA A 276 -12.14 -22.46 2.01
CA ALA A 276 -12.53 -23.88 2.00
C ALA A 276 -11.73 -24.77 2.98
N GLY A 277 -10.82 -24.19 3.77
CA GLY A 277 -9.90 -24.88 4.66
C GLY A 277 -9.10 -23.90 5.54
N ASP A 278 -8.22 -24.44 6.39
CA ASP A 278 -7.41 -23.63 7.30
C ASP A 278 -6.14 -23.12 6.61
N PRO A 279 -5.86 -21.81 6.63
CA PRO A 279 -4.66 -21.26 6.02
C PRO A 279 -3.40 -21.68 6.79
N ALA A 280 -2.43 -22.22 6.06
CA ALA A 280 -1.16 -22.70 6.59
C ALA A 280 0.05 -21.94 6.06
N ARG A 281 -0.01 -21.41 4.84
CA ARG A 281 1.07 -20.62 4.22
C ARG A 281 0.54 -19.65 3.17
N VAL A 282 1.37 -18.69 2.78
CA VAL A 282 1.12 -17.77 1.67
C VAL A 282 2.24 -17.87 0.65
N VAL A 283 1.90 -17.89 -0.63
CA VAL A 283 2.85 -17.76 -1.74
C VAL A 283 2.58 -16.43 -2.43
N VAL A 284 3.64 -15.66 -2.63
CA VAL A 284 3.63 -14.39 -3.35
C VAL A 284 4.38 -14.61 -4.65
N ARG A 285 3.68 -14.47 -5.78
CA ARG A 285 4.28 -14.57 -7.11
C ARG A 285 4.44 -13.18 -7.71
N LEU A 286 5.62 -12.89 -8.22
CA LEU A 286 5.89 -11.69 -9.02
C LEU A 286 5.76 -12.09 -10.49
N LEU A 287 4.88 -11.42 -11.22
CA LEU A 287 4.58 -11.73 -12.63
C LEU A 287 4.71 -10.48 -13.48
N ASP A 288 5.06 -10.67 -14.75
CA ASP A 288 5.02 -9.60 -15.73
C ASP A 288 3.60 -9.06 -15.88
N ALA A 289 3.49 -7.81 -16.30
CA ALA A 289 2.22 -7.10 -16.39
C ALA A 289 1.20 -7.77 -17.32
N GLU A 290 1.67 -8.44 -18.38
CA GLU A 290 0.83 -9.18 -19.33
C GLU A 290 0.29 -10.52 -18.80
N ASP A 291 0.85 -11.04 -17.73
CA ASP A 291 0.53 -12.36 -17.15
C ASP A 291 -0.40 -12.28 -15.92
N LEU A 292 -0.87 -11.07 -15.58
CA LEU A 292 -1.78 -10.80 -14.45
C LEU A 292 -3.26 -10.87 -14.80
#